data_AF-A0A6A6G5J6-F1
#
_entry.id   AF-A0A6A6G5J6-F1
#
_cell.length_a   1.000
_cell.length_b   1.000
_cell.length_c   1.000
_cell.angle_alpha   90.00
_cell.angle_beta   90.00
_cell.angle_gamma   90.00
#
_symmetry.space_group_name_H-M   'P 1'
#
loop_
_entity.id
_entity.type
_entity.pdbx_description
1 polymer ?
#
loop_
_entity_poly.entity_id
_entity_poly.type
_entity_poly.pdbx_seq_one_letter_code
_entity_poly.pdbx_strand_id
1 'polypeptide(L)'
;MQSLKQPSTSKDAPKITNDQESFEEHQRRCQAARILESQEQLIWHSMARNEDVPQTRRYFRAIAAGMDPSKVTQNSSGHSGFEGLQSARKGTARVVSRSDKSARPLDPSSIAKRKLADP
;
A
#
# COMPACT_ATOMS: atom_id res chain seq x y z
N MET A 1 -20.15 -31.03 32.94
CA MET A 1 -18.79 -31.13 32.37
C MET A 1 -18.61 -30.01 31.36
N GLN A 2 -17.83 -28.98 31.69
CA GLN A 2 -17.60 -27.84 30.79
C GLN A 2 -16.46 -28.22 29.82
N SER A 3 -16.77 -28.30 28.54
CA SER A 3 -15.83 -28.59 27.46
C SER A 3 -14.99 -27.34 27.17
N LEU A 4 -13.69 -27.39 27.46
CA LEU A 4 -12.76 -26.32 27.13
C LEU A 4 -12.54 -26.30 25.61
N LYS A 5 -13.17 -25.32 24.95
CA LYS A 5 -12.97 -25.02 23.54
C LYS A 5 -11.63 -24.31 23.37
N GLN A 6 -10.61 -25.03 22.91
CA GLN A 6 -9.33 -24.43 22.59
C GLN A 6 -9.47 -23.46 21.41
N PRO A 7 -8.85 -22.26 21.47
CA PRO A 7 -8.77 -21.38 20.32
C PRO A 7 -7.79 -21.99 19.30
N SER A 8 -8.34 -22.45 18.18
CA SER A 8 -7.56 -22.83 17.00
C SER A 8 -6.89 -21.57 16.43
N THR A 9 -5.63 -21.34 16.77
CA THR A 9 -4.78 -20.44 16.00
C THR A 9 -4.53 -21.12 14.65
N SER A 10 -5.37 -20.76 13.67
CA SER A 10 -5.21 -21.06 12.24
C SER A 10 -3.72 -20.95 11.88
N LYS A 11 -3.04 -22.05 11.53
CA LYS A 11 -2.91 -22.53 10.14
C LYS A 11 -2.86 -21.35 9.17
N ASP A 12 -1.70 -21.17 8.52
CA ASP A 12 -1.35 -20.16 7.50
C ASP A 12 -0.29 -19.13 7.94
N ALA A 13 0.69 -19.54 8.76
CA ALA A 13 2.03 -18.97 8.60
C ALA A 13 2.58 -19.49 7.26
N PRO A 14 3.03 -18.63 6.32
CA PRO A 14 3.71 -19.10 5.12
C PRO A 14 4.96 -19.86 5.57
N LYS A 15 4.91 -21.18 5.48
CA LYS A 15 6.07 -22.03 5.68
C LYS A 15 6.93 -21.84 4.44
N ILE A 16 7.85 -20.88 4.48
CA ILE A 16 8.88 -20.70 3.46
C ILE A 16 9.86 -21.87 3.63
N THR A 17 9.46 -23.07 3.24
CA THR A 17 10.38 -24.19 3.01
C THR A 17 10.79 -24.12 1.56
N ASN A 18 11.65 -23.15 1.24
CA ASN A 18 12.39 -23.17 -0.02
C ASN A 18 13.53 -24.17 0.16
N ASP A 19 13.23 -25.47 0.01
CA ASP A 19 14.26 -26.52 0.00
C ASP A 19 15.18 -26.41 -1.25
N GLN A 20 14.97 -25.38 -2.09
CA GLN A 20 15.80 -25.00 -3.23
C GLN A 20 16.37 -23.57 -3.16
N GLU A 21 16.28 -22.86 -2.03
CA GLU A 21 16.99 -21.57 -1.95
C GLU A 21 18.50 -21.78 -1.95
N SER A 22 19.23 -20.93 -2.67
CA SER A 22 20.69 -20.91 -2.58
C SER A 22 21.10 -20.47 -1.17
N PHE A 23 22.20 -21.03 -0.66
CA PHE A 23 22.80 -20.60 0.59
C PHE A 23 23.05 -19.08 0.62
N GLU A 24 23.45 -18.49 -0.52
CA GLU A 24 23.68 -17.05 -0.62
C GLU A 24 22.39 -16.25 -0.38
N GLU A 25 21.26 -16.74 -0.92
CA GLU A 25 19.97 -16.10 -0.74
C GLU A 25 19.50 -16.20 0.71
N HIS A 26 19.65 -17.39 1.31
CA HIS A 26 19.40 -17.59 2.74
C HIS A 26 20.21 -16.62 3.61
N GLN A 27 21.51 -16.51 3.34
CA GLN A 27 22.40 -15.60 4.06
C GLN A 27 21.95 -14.14 3.91
N ARG A 28 21.54 -13.74 2.70
CA ARG A 28 21.02 -12.39 2.43
C ARG A 28 19.74 -12.11 3.24
N ARG A 29 18.81 -13.07 3.35
CA ARG A 29 17.59 -12.93 4.17
C ARG A 29 17.93 -12.81 5.65
N CYS A 30 18.82 -13.65 6.16
CA CYS A 30 19.29 -13.61 7.55
C CYS A 30 19.99 -12.29 7.88
N GLN A 31 20.81 -11.76 6.98
CA GLN A 31 21.46 -10.46 7.16
C GLN A 31 20.42 -9.32 7.19
N ALA A 32 19.43 -9.34 6.30
CA ALA A 32 18.36 -8.36 6.30
C ALA A 32 17.54 -8.38 7.59
N ALA A 33 17.26 -9.57 8.13
CA ALA A 33 16.58 -9.72 9.42
C ALA A 33 17.39 -9.08 10.57
N ARG A 34 18.70 -9.31 10.63
CA ARG A 34 19.59 -8.67 11.63
C ARG A 34 19.60 -7.15 11.53
N ILE A 35 19.62 -6.61 10.31
CA ILE A 35 19.55 -5.16 10.09
C ILE A 35 18.21 -4.60 10.59
N LEU A 36 17.10 -5.30 10.37
CA LEU A 36 15.77 -4.86 10.80
C LEU A 36 15.60 -4.81 12.32
N GLU A 37 16.35 -5.62 13.07
CA GLU A 37 16.36 -5.65 14.53
C GLU A 37 17.09 -4.44 15.12
N SER A 38 18.06 -3.86 14.41
CA SER A 38 18.86 -2.72 14.87
C SER A 38 18.45 -1.41 14.22
N GLN A 39 17.94 -0.47 15.02
CA GLN A 39 17.59 0.87 14.56
C GLN A 39 18.82 1.66 14.07
N GLU A 40 19.98 1.44 14.69
CA GLU A 40 21.25 2.06 14.28
C GLU A 40 21.67 1.59 12.89
N GLN A 41 21.62 0.28 12.63
CA GLN A 41 21.95 -0.24 11.30
C GLN A 41 21.00 0.27 10.22
N LEU A 42 19.71 0.39 10.52
CA LEU A 42 18.77 1.00 9.58
C LEU A 42 19.13 2.44 9.23
N ILE A 43 19.60 3.24 10.19
CA ILE A 43 20.04 4.62 9.94
C ILE A 43 21.32 4.64 9.09
N TRP A 44 22.30 3.80 9.40
CA TRP A 44 23.52 3.70 8.58
C TRP A 44 23.21 3.30 7.14
N HIS A 45 22.32 2.33 6.95
CA HIS A 45 21.92 1.91 5.62
C HIS A 45 21.06 2.95 4.89
N SER A 46 20.22 3.73 5.60
CA SER A 46 19.42 4.78 4.97
C SER A 46 20.31 5.91 4.47
N MET A 47 21.35 6.28 5.24
CA MET A 47 22.37 7.24 4.82
C MET A 47 23.14 6.75 3.59
N ALA A 48 23.57 5.48 3.58
CA ALA A 48 24.31 4.91 2.45
C ALA A 48 23.48 4.83 1.16
N ARG A 49 22.16 4.65 1.28
CA ARG A 49 21.22 4.57 0.14
C ARG A 49 20.62 5.92 -0.26
N ASN A 50 20.84 6.97 0.53
CA ASN A 50 20.21 8.28 0.37
C ASN A 50 18.66 8.18 0.30
N GLU A 51 18.10 7.37 1.20
CA GLU A 51 16.66 7.10 1.34
C GLU A 51 16.20 7.42 2.76
N ASP A 52 14.88 7.59 2.95
CA ASP A 52 14.31 7.73 4.30
C ASP A 52 14.36 6.39 5.06
N VAL A 53 14.53 6.44 6.38
CA VAL A 53 14.58 5.25 7.26
C VAL A 53 13.38 4.30 7.06
N PRO A 54 12.11 4.77 6.94
CA PRO A 54 10.98 3.88 6.68
C PRO A 54 11.04 3.19 5.31
N GLN A 55 11.61 3.85 4.28
CA GLN A 55 11.81 3.27 2.96
C GLN A 55 12.87 2.17 3.02
N THR A 56 14.01 2.45 3.65
CA THR A 56 15.07 1.47 3.87
C THR A 56 14.59 0.27 4.71
N ARG A 57 13.75 0.51 5.73
CA ARG A 57 13.11 -0.56 6.49
C ARG A 57 12.19 -1.43 5.62
N ARG A 58 11.44 -0.82 4.69
CA ARG A 58 10.61 -1.58 3.74
C ARG A 58 11.46 -2.40 2.77
N TYR A 59 12.57 -1.85 2.31
CA TYR A 59 13.55 -2.55 1.47
C TYR A 59 14.08 -3.83 2.15
N PHE A 60 14.57 -3.74 3.39
CA PHE A 60 15.08 -4.92 4.10
C PHE A 60 13.97 -5.90 4.50
N ARG A 61 12.73 -5.43 4.74
CA ARG A 61 11.57 -6.32 4.95
C ARG A 61 11.26 -7.16 3.71
N ALA A 62 11.33 -6.56 2.52
CA ALA A 62 11.16 -7.31 1.28
C ALA A 62 12.22 -8.40 1.14
N ILE A 63 13.50 -8.07 1.38
CA ILE A 63 14.60 -9.03 1.34
C ILE A 63 14.40 -10.14 2.38
N ALA A 64 14.10 -9.82 3.64
CA ALA A 64 13.90 -10.82 4.69
C ALA A 64 12.75 -11.78 4.37
N ALA A 65 11.71 -11.29 3.68
CA ALA A 65 10.59 -12.07 3.20
C ALA A 65 10.89 -12.89 1.92
N GLY A 66 12.10 -12.78 1.35
CA GLY A 66 12.46 -13.45 0.10
C GLY A 66 11.85 -12.81 -1.15
N MET A 67 11.46 -11.53 -1.06
CA MET A 67 10.95 -10.76 -2.20
C MET A 67 12.05 -9.87 -2.78
N ASP A 68 12.04 -9.68 -4.10
CA ASP A 68 12.89 -8.69 -4.74
C ASP A 68 12.40 -7.27 -4.41
N PRO A 69 13.17 -6.46 -3.67
CA PRO A 69 12.75 -5.12 -3.26
C PRO A 69 12.49 -4.18 -4.43
N SER A 70 13.09 -4.42 -5.60
CA SER A 70 12.89 -3.61 -6.81
C SER A 70 11.49 -3.79 -7.41
N LYS A 71 10.88 -4.95 -7.16
CA LYS A 71 9.52 -5.30 -7.62
C LYS A 71 8.44 -4.85 -6.63
N VAL A 72 8.84 -4.42 -5.43
CA VAL A 72 7.93 -3.88 -4.40
C VAL A 72 7.70 -2.38 -4.64
N THR A 73 7.33 -2.01 -5.87
CA THR A 73 6.72 -0.71 -6.12
C THR A 73 5.40 -0.65 -5.36
N GLN A 74 4.99 0.52 -4.86
CA GLN A 74 3.68 0.67 -4.21
C GLN A 74 2.57 0.47 -5.23
N ASN A 75 2.18 -0.78 -5.46
CA ASN A 75 0.89 -1.14 -6.00
C ASN A 75 -0.18 -0.83 -4.95
N SER A 76 -0.51 0.46 -4.82
CA SER A 76 -1.86 0.86 -4.46
C SER A 76 -2.82 0.15 -5.42
N SER A 77 -3.73 -0.67 -4.88
CA SER A 77 -4.72 -1.55 -5.56
C SER A 77 -4.31 -3.01 -5.83
N GLY A 78 -3.85 -3.73 -4.81
CA GLY A 78 -3.95 -5.20 -4.78
C GLY A 78 -5.39 -5.65 -4.55
N HIS A 79 -6.23 -5.62 -5.58
CA HIS A 79 -7.38 -6.51 -5.70
C HIS A 79 -6.81 -7.94 -5.77
N SER A 80 -6.58 -8.58 -4.62
CA SER A 80 -6.26 -9.99 -4.57
C SER A 80 -7.49 -10.77 -5.05
N GLY A 81 -7.32 -11.56 -6.11
CA GLY A 81 -8.37 -12.33 -6.75
C GLY A 81 -9.09 -13.28 -5.78
N PHE A 82 -10.34 -12.94 -5.46
CA PHE A 82 -11.36 -13.90 -5.07
C PHE A 82 -12.04 -14.35 -6.37
N GLU A 83 -11.49 -15.37 -7.02
CA GLU A 83 -12.17 -16.04 -8.13
C GLU A 83 -12.79 -17.34 -7.63
N GLY A 84 -14.11 -17.30 -7.39
CA GLY A 84 -14.88 -18.50 -7.13
C GLY A 84 -16.06 -18.34 -6.19
N LEU A 85 -17.05 -17.51 -6.54
CA LEU A 85 -18.46 -17.91 -6.38
C LEU A 85 -19.36 -17.01 -7.25
N GLN A 86 -19.85 -17.59 -8.33
CA GLN A 86 -21.01 -17.06 -9.04
C GLN A 86 -22.22 -17.11 -8.08
N SER A 87 -22.83 -15.97 -7.78
CA SER A 87 -24.21 -15.95 -7.31
C SER A 87 -24.93 -14.71 -7.80
N ALA A 88 -25.76 -14.93 -8.81
CA ALA A 88 -26.62 -13.96 -9.43
C ALA A 88 -27.55 -13.30 -8.39
N ARG A 89 -27.50 -11.97 -8.30
CA ARG A 89 -28.69 -11.16 -7.96
C ARG A 89 -28.79 -9.96 -8.89
N LYS A 90 -29.66 -10.16 -9.87
CA LYS A 90 -30.24 -9.18 -10.78
C LYS A 90 -30.98 -8.11 -9.96
N GLY A 91 -30.46 -6.89 -9.96
CA GLY A 91 -31.13 -5.70 -9.44
C GLY A 91 -31.23 -4.66 -10.53
N THR A 92 -32.30 -4.70 -11.31
CA THR A 92 -32.63 -3.67 -12.29
C THR A 92 -33.33 -2.52 -11.58
N ALA A 93 -32.71 -1.35 -11.52
CA ALA A 93 -33.45 -0.11 -11.26
C ALA A 93 -32.82 1.02 -12.08
N ARG A 94 -33.39 1.25 -13.27
CA ARG A 94 -33.27 2.54 -13.96
C ARG A 94 -34.25 3.48 -13.27
N VAL A 95 -33.78 4.57 -12.69
CA VAL A 95 -34.59 5.76 -12.50
C VAL A 95 -33.97 6.89 -13.31
N VAL A 96 -34.78 7.37 -14.23
CA VAL A 96 -34.50 8.39 -15.22
C VAL A 96 -34.67 9.77 -14.57
N SER A 97 -33.74 10.65 -14.92
CA SER A 97 -33.78 12.11 -15.04
C SER A 97 -34.91 12.90 -14.35
N ARG A 98 -34.49 13.88 -13.54
CA ARG A 98 -35.11 15.21 -13.54
C ARG A 98 -34.04 16.29 -13.60
N SER A 99 -33.93 16.90 -14.78
CA SER A 99 -33.40 18.25 -14.95
C SER A 99 -34.44 19.22 -14.42
N ASP A 100 -34.05 20.12 -13.52
CA ASP A 100 -34.73 21.40 -13.42
C ASP A 100 -33.71 22.53 -13.31
N LYS A 101 -33.90 23.50 -14.20
CA LYS A 101 -33.09 24.69 -14.40
C LYS A 101 -33.63 25.77 -13.46
N SER A 102 -32.80 26.30 -12.56
CA SER A 102 -32.94 27.66 -12.01
C SER A 102 -31.79 27.89 -11.04
N ALA A 103 -30.70 28.53 -11.48
CA ALA A 103 -30.50 29.98 -11.36
C ALA A 103 -29.97 30.40 -9.98
N ARG A 104 -28.66 30.65 -9.92
CA ARG A 104 -28.04 31.89 -9.41
C ARG A 104 -26.54 31.89 -9.75
N PRO A 105 -26.15 32.60 -10.82
CA PRO A 105 -24.78 33.07 -11.00
C PRO A 105 -24.50 34.11 -9.90
N LEU A 106 -23.37 34.00 -9.21
CA LEU A 106 -22.86 35.16 -8.49
C LEU A 106 -22.38 36.16 -9.56
N ASP A 107 -23.11 37.27 -9.61
CA ASP A 107 -23.06 38.31 -10.62
C ASP A 107 -21.71 39.07 -10.64
N PRO A 108 -21.14 39.31 -11.83
CA PRO A 108 -19.97 40.15 -12.06
C PRO A 108 -20.23 41.64 -11.79
N SER A 109 -20.09 42.06 -10.53
CA SER A 109 -19.90 43.47 -10.17
C SER A 109 -18.44 43.69 -9.74
N SER A 110 -17.57 44.14 -10.63
CA SER A 110 -17.35 45.57 -10.89
C SER A 110 -16.35 46.25 -9.92
N ILE A 111 -15.20 45.63 -9.63
CA ILE A 111 -13.96 46.42 -9.46
C ILE A 111 -13.40 46.69 -10.85
N ALA A 112 -13.99 47.73 -11.43
CA ALA A 112 -13.58 48.35 -12.65
C ALA A 112 -12.29 49.16 -12.44
N LYS A 113 -11.38 49.05 -13.41
CA LYS A 113 -10.80 50.17 -14.17
C LYS A 113 -9.79 51.11 -13.48
N ARG A 114 -8.57 51.09 -14.06
CA ARG A 114 -7.67 52.19 -14.54
C ARG A 114 -6.27 52.13 -13.90
N LYS A 115 -5.21 51.85 -14.66
CA LYS A 115 -4.47 52.69 -15.66
C LYS A 115 -3.50 53.67 -14.97
N LEU A 116 -2.29 53.80 -15.58
CA LEU A 116 -1.12 54.68 -15.32
C LEU A 116 -0.09 54.07 -14.35
N ALA A 117 1.15 53.72 -14.74
CA ALA A 117 2.19 54.43 -15.50
C ALA A 117 2.70 55.71 -14.82
N ASP A 118 3.95 55.60 -14.32
CA ASP A 118 4.96 56.65 -13.99
C ASP A 118 4.63 57.65 -12.86
N PRO A 119 5.63 58.30 -12.24
CA PRO A 119 6.93 58.81 -12.75
C PRO A 119 8.17 57.92 -12.60
#